data_AF-A0A9N9PIX2-F1
#
_entry.id   AF-A0A9N9PIX2-F1
#
_cell.length_a   1.000
_cell.length_b   1.000
_cell.length_c   1.000
_cell.angle_alpha   90.00
_cell.angle_beta   90.00
_cell.angle_gamma   90.00
#
_symmetry.space_group_name_H-M   'P 1'
#
loop_
_entity.id
_entity.type
_entity.pdbx_description
1 polymer ?
#
loop_
_entity_poly.entity_id
_entity_poly.type
_entity_poly.pdbx_seq_one_letter_code
_entity_poly.pdbx_strand_id
1 'polypeptide(L)'
;ESFFGVMDNEFDLNASEDKEMNKDFWAKNASRWYRLGIQLNSNNGKFYHHLGILTGYNEFKSLYYFCRSLSVNTPFLAARESLIALFESNRKRFSNLTTNKHKQKGRRGYLYRENSQPKSVDVLTKLPIECLFSRLHGMLFTKIGLENFENILKIFLEKLNKWENPCSIDDSNETRWLETYLKMAVINLSSLYNYGSKE
;
A
#
# COMPACT_ATOMS: atom_id res chain seq x y z
N GLU A 1 -23.77 -33.49 8.22
CA GLU A 1 -22.55 -34.15 7.71
C GLU A 1 -22.35 -33.77 6.25
N SER A 2 -21.09 -33.84 5.79
CA SER A 2 -20.57 -33.52 4.45
C SER A 2 -20.62 -32.06 3.96
N PHE A 3 -19.66 -31.25 4.43
CA PHE A 3 -19.01 -30.23 3.58
C PHE A 3 -17.50 -30.13 3.90
N PHE A 4 -16.90 -31.29 4.19
CA PHE A 4 -15.45 -31.47 4.15
C PHE A 4 -15.12 -32.04 2.77
N GLY A 5 -14.83 -31.15 1.83
CA GLY A 5 -14.48 -31.49 0.47
C GLY A 5 -13.33 -30.63 0.00
N VAL A 6 -12.13 -31.21 0.08
CA VAL A 6 -10.91 -30.83 -0.65
C VAL A 6 -10.21 -29.53 -0.21
N MET A 7 -9.47 -29.64 0.90
CA MET A 7 -8.17 -28.98 1.03
C MET A 7 -7.15 -30.01 1.53
N ASP A 8 -7.03 -31.10 0.78
CA ASP A 8 -5.83 -31.92 0.79
C ASP A 8 -4.72 -31.11 0.10
N ASN A 9 -4.03 -30.30 0.89
CA ASN A 9 -2.66 -29.94 0.61
C ASN A 9 -1.83 -30.61 1.69
N GLU A 10 -1.48 -31.86 1.39
CA GLU A 10 -0.35 -32.63 1.87
C GLU A 10 0.61 -31.76 2.69
N PHE A 11 0.59 -31.98 4.01
CA PHE A 11 1.64 -31.50 4.88
C PHE A 11 2.86 -32.34 4.50
N ASP A 12 3.71 -31.80 3.65
CA ASP A 12 4.95 -32.44 3.22
C ASP A 12 5.88 -32.53 4.45
N LEU A 13 5.66 -33.55 5.28
CA LEU A 13 6.41 -33.89 6.49
C LEU A 13 7.79 -34.49 6.17
N ASN A 14 8.21 -34.45 4.89
CA ASN A 14 9.48 -34.97 4.42
C ASN A 14 10.35 -33.86 3.80
N ALA A 15 10.63 -32.80 4.57
CA ALA A 15 11.72 -31.89 4.27
C ALA A 15 12.84 -32.12 5.30
N SER A 16 13.70 -33.07 4.96
CA SER A 16 15.01 -33.29 5.56
C SER A 16 15.79 -31.97 5.72
N GLU A 17 16.37 -31.82 6.92
CA GLU A 17 17.62 -31.10 7.21
C GLU A 17 17.69 -29.59 6.89
N ASP A 18 17.60 -28.79 7.95
CA ASP A 18 18.46 -27.62 8.24
C ASP A 18 18.94 -26.76 7.05
N LYS A 19 18.02 -26.34 6.18
CA LYS A 19 18.21 -25.11 5.41
C LYS A 19 17.68 -23.97 6.26
N GLU A 20 18.59 -23.17 6.80
CA GLU A 20 18.29 -21.94 7.53
C GLU A 20 17.18 -21.17 6.82
N MET A 21 16.00 -21.22 7.42
CA MET A 21 14.77 -20.88 6.74
C MET A 21 14.66 -19.36 6.66
N ASN A 22 14.89 -18.82 5.46
CA ASN A 22 14.95 -17.37 5.24
C ASN A 22 13.64 -16.68 5.67
N LYS A 23 13.74 -15.42 6.10
CA LYS A 23 12.65 -14.54 6.53
C LYS A 23 11.43 -14.57 5.61
N ASP A 24 11.66 -14.68 4.29
CA ASP A 24 10.58 -14.76 3.29
C ASP A 24 9.74 -16.03 3.39
N PHE A 25 10.36 -17.18 3.73
CA PHE A 25 9.62 -18.42 3.96
C PHE A 25 8.67 -18.25 5.15
N TRP A 26 9.21 -17.76 6.28
CA TRP A 26 8.41 -17.55 7.49
C TRP A 26 7.31 -16.52 7.28
N ALA A 27 7.58 -15.45 6.52
CA ALA A 27 6.56 -14.46 6.17
C ALA A 27 5.43 -15.06 5.33
N LYS A 28 5.74 -15.95 4.37
CA LYS A 28 4.74 -16.67 3.57
C LYS A 28 3.93 -17.63 4.44
N ASN A 29 4.59 -18.43 5.28
CA ASN A 29 3.94 -19.38 6.16
C ASN A 29 3.00 -18.66 7.15
N ALA A 30 3.49 -17.62 7.82
CA ALA A 30 2.69 -16.78 8.71
C ALA A 30 1.50 -16.13 7.97
N SER A 31 1.71 -15.65 6.73
CA SER A 31 0.62 -15.10 5.92
C SER A 31 -0.49 -16.12 5.65
N ARG A 32 -0.15 -17.39 5.40
CA ARG A 32 -1.13 -18.47 5.21
C ARG A 32 -1.96 -18.67 6.48
N TRP A 33 -1.33 -18.72 7.65
CA TRP A 33 -2.00 -18.85 8.94
C TRP A 33 -2.93 -17.68 9.26
N TYR A 34 -2.48 -16.44 9.05
CA TYR A 34 -3.35 -15.28 9.29
C TYR A 34 -4.54 -15.21 8.32
N ARG A 35 -4.38 -15.65 7.06
CA ARG A 35 -5.50 -15.78 6.13
C ARG A 35 -6.50 -16.84 6.57
N LEU A 36 -6.03 -17.99 7.05
CA LEU A 36 -6.90 -19.01 7.63
C LEU A 36 -7.65 -18.46 8.85
N GLY A 37 -6.98 -17.71 9.72
CA GLY A 37 -7.60 -17.00 10.84
C GLY A 37 -8.72 -16.06 10.41
N ILE A 38 -8.55 -15.33 9.31
CA ILE A 38 -9.58 -14.46 8.72
C ILE A 38 -10.76 -15.27 8.17
N GLN A 39 -10.52 -16.42 7.54
CA GLN A 39 -11.59 -17.30 7.05
C GLN A 39 -12.44 -17.85 8.21
N LEU A 40 -11.80 -18.16 9.35
CA LEU A 40 -12.48 -18.65 10.55
C LEU A 40 -13.18 -17.53 11.34
N ASN A 41 -12.56 -16.35 11.43
CA ASN A 41 -13.11 -15.19 12.14
C ASN A 41 -12.68 -13.87 11.46
N SER A 42 -13.49 -13.43 10.51
CA SER A 42 -13.27 -12.21 9.73
C SER A 42 -13.46 -10.91 10.52
N ASN A 43 -14.03 -10.98 11.73
CA ASN A 43 -14.30 -9.81 12.57
C ASN A 43 -13.08 -9.40 13.42
N ASN A 44 -12.02 -10.21 13.46
CA ASN A 44 -10.86 -9.96 14.30
C ASN A 44 -9.78 -9.13 13.57
N GLY A 45 -9.59 -7.88 14.01
CA GLY A 45 -8.64 -6.95 13.41
C GLY A 45 -7.17 -7.38 13.47
N LYS A 46 -6.78 -8.24 14.43
CA LYS A 46 -5.39 -8.65 14.64
C LYS A 46 -4.82 -9.39 13.43
N PHE A 47 -5.61 -10.25 12.80
CA PHE A 47 -5.14 -11.03 11.64
C PHE A 47 -4.81 -10.12 10.46
N TYR A 48 -5.63 -9.11 10.20
CA TYR A 48 -5.36 -8.11 9.18
C TYR A 48 -4.12 -7.28 9.50
N HIS A 49 -3.95 -6.85 10.76
CA HIS A 49 -2.77 -6.09 11.16
C HIS A 49 -1.46 -6.85 10.90
N HIS A 50 -1.39 -8.11 11.32
CA HIS A 50 -0.20 -8.92 11.07
C HIS A 50 0.01 -9.20 9.58
N LEU A 51 -1.06 -9.41 8.79
CA LEU A 51 -0.91 -9.46 7.34
C LEU A 51 -0.29 -8.17 6.77
N GLY A 52 -0.71 -7.00 7.26
CA GLY A 52 -0.16 -5.70 6.85
C GLY A 52 1.32 -5.51 7.15
N ILE A 53 1.84 -6.17 8.19
CA ILE A 53 3.28 -6.21 8.49
C ILE A 53 4.01 -7.15 7.50
N LEU A 54 3.39 -8.28 7.18
CA LEU A 54 3.98 -9.32 6.32
C LEU A 54 4.01 -8.97 4.82
N THR A 55 3.35 -7.89 4.39
CA THR A 55 3.43 -7.41 2.99
C THR A 55 4.79 -6.81 2.64
N GLY A 56 5.68 -6.62 3.62
CA GLY A 56 7.06 -6.17 3.40
C GLY A 56 7.12 -4.77 2.82
N TYR A 57 7.67 -4.63 1.62
CA TYR A 57 7.85 -3.34 0.94
C TYR A 57 6.60 -2.83 0.20
N ASN A 58 5.53 -3.62 0.13
CA ASN A 58 4.31 -3.20 -0.55
C ASN A 58 3.45 -2.32 0.37
N GLU A 59 3.78 -1.03 0.38
CA GLU A 59 3.12 0.02 1.18
C GLU A 59 1.60 0.05 0.98
N PHE A 60 1.13 -0.08 -0.26
CA PHE A 60 -0.30 -0.05 -0.57
C PHE A 60 -1.06 -1.24 0.03
N LYS A 61 -0.49 -2.44 -0.04
CA LYS A 61 -1.08 -3.61 0.62
C LYS A 61 -1.03 -3.48 2.15
N SER A 62 0.05 -2.94 2.72
CA SER A 62 0.12 -2.64 4.16
C SER A 62 -0.99 -1.68 4.57
N LEU A 63 -1.15 -0.57 3.84
CA LEU A 63 -2.19 0.43 4.06
C LEU A 63 -3.58 -0.20 4.05
N TYR A 64 -3.88 -1.00 3.03
CA TYR A 64 -5.15 -1.74 2.95
C TYR A 64 -5.40 -2.61 4.19
N TYR A 65 -4.41 -3.41 4.61
CA TYR A 65 -4.57 -4.31 5.73
C TYR A 65 -4.70 -3.59 7.07
N PHE A 66 -4.00 -2.47 7.27
CA PHE A 66 -4.16 -1.65 8.47
C PHE A 66 -5.53 -0.97 8.50
N CYS A 67 -6.02 -0.45 7.36
CA CYS A 67 -7.39 0.05 7.26
C CYS A 67 -8.41 -1.06 7.58
N ARG A 68 -8.27 -2.26 7.00
CA ARG A 68 -9.13 -3.42 7.31
C ARG A 68 -9.11 -3.79 8.79
N SER A 69 -7.94 -3.73 9.43
CA SER A 69 -7.78 -4.03 10.86
C SER A 69 -8.59 -3.10 11.76
N LEU A 70 -8.83 -1.86 11.33
CA LEU A 70 -9.58 -0.83 12.06
C LEU A 70 -11.07 -0.81 11.72
N SER A 71 -11.45 -1.32 10.54
CA SER A 71 -12.83 -1.26 10.03
C SER A 71 -13.66 -2.52 10.31
N VAL A 72 -13.09 -3.55 10.93
CA VAL A 72 -13.83 -4.76 11.35
C VAL A 72 -14.51 -4.56 12.70
N ASN A 73 -15.48 -5.43 13.03
CA ASN A 73 -16.29 -5.33 14.24
C ASN A 73 -15.45 -5.37 15.54
N THR A 74 -14.35 -6.12 15.55
CA THR A 74 -13.40 -6.17 16.67
C THR A 74 -12.07 -5.53 16.26
N PRO A 75 -11.99 -4.18 16.23
CA PRO A 75 -10.86 -3.48 15.65
C PRO A 75 -9.59 -3.64 16.48
N PHE A 76 -8.43 -3.66 15.82
CA PHE A 76 -7.14 -3.66 16.48
C PHE A 76 -6.49 -2.27 16.41
N LEU A 77 -6.66 -1.49 17.48
CA LEU A 77 -6.34 -0.06 17.49
C LEU A 77 -4.86 0.27 17.27
N ALA A 78 -3.93 -0.64 17.61
CA ALA A 78 -2.51 -0.44 17.34
C ALA A 78 -2.16 -0.38 15.84
N ALA A 79 -3.08 -0.79 14.95
CA ALA A 79 -2.95 -0.56 13.51
C ALA A 79 -2.89 0.94 13.15
N ARG A 80 -3.42 1.83 13.98
CA ARG A 80 -3.34 3.27 13.78
C ARG A 80 -1.90 3.80 13.88
N GLU A 81 -1.12 3.31 14.84
CA GLU A 81 0.31 3.62 14.94
C GLU A 81 1.07 3.12 13.70
N SER A 82 0.67 1.98 13.16
CA SER A 82 1.25 1.44 11.93
C SER A 82 0.91 2.32 10.71
N LEU A 83 -0.29 2.91 10.64
CA LEU A 83 -0.66 3.90 9.62
C LEU A 83 0.17 5.18 9.74
N ILE A 84 0.38 5.69 10.96
CA ILE A 84 1.22 6.88 11.20
C ILE A 84 2.64 6.64 10.66
N ALA A 85 3.26 5.51 11.04
CA ALA A 85 4.61 5.17 10.60
C ALA A 85 4.69 4.99 9.07
N LEU A 86 3.67 4.37 8.47
CA LEU A 86 3.56 4.18 7.02
C LEU A 86 3.47 5.51 6.29
N PHE A 87 2.59 6.42 6.71
CA PHE A 87 2.41 7.70 6.05
C PHE A 87 3.59 8.65 6.24
N GLU A 88 4.27 8.59 7.39
CA GLU A 88 5.51 9.36 7.59
C GLU A 88 6.64 8.86 6.68
N SER A 89 6.76 7.54 6.51
CA SER A 89 7.72 6.93 5.58
C SER A 89 7.42 7.31 4.12
N ASN A 90 6.15 7.24 3.73
CA ASN A 90 5.67 7.69 2.42
C ASN A 90 6.02 9.17 2.19
N ARG A 91 5.70 10.05 3.15
CA ARG A 91 5.96 11.49 3.07
C ARG A 91 7.45 11.78 2.86
N LYS A 92 8.34 11.14 3.63
CA LYS A 92 9.81 11.30 3.47
C LYS A 92 10.27 10.87 2.09
N ARG A 93 9.79 9.73 1.58
CA ARG A 93 10.10 9.24 0.24
C ARG A 93 9.65 10.24 -0.83
N PHE A 94 8.41 10.74 -0.74
CA PHE A 94 7.87 11.73 -1.67
C PHE A 94 8.63 13.06 -1.61
N SER A 95 9.01 13.53 -0.42
CA SER A 95 9.85 14.72 -0.27
C SER A 95 11.19 14.53 -0.96
N ASN A 96 11.84 13.38 -0.79
CA ASN A 96 13.14 13.10 -1.43
C ASN A 96 13.06 13.08 -2.96
N LEU A 97 11.91 12.66 -3.52
CA LEU A 97 11.63 12.66 -4.97
C LEU A 97 11.43 14.07 -5.53
N THR A 98 10.88 14.99 -4.75
CA THR A 98 10.56 16.36 -5.20
C THR A 98 11.64 17.38 -4.85
N THR A 99 12.47 17.14 -3.83
CA THR A 99 13.59 18.02 -3.49
C THR A 99 14.70 17.92 -4.53
N ASN A 100 14.93 19.01 -5.25
CA ASN A 100 16.14 19.19 -6.06
C ASN A 100 17.37 19.11 -5.14
N LYS A 101 18.08 17.98 -5.14
CA LYS A 101 19.46 17.94 -4.62
C LYS A 101 20.36 18.69 -5.58
N HIS A 102 20.28 20.03 -5.58
CA HIS A 102 21.40 20.85 -6.00
C HIS A 102 22.54 20.60 -5.00
N LYS A 103 23.39 19.61 -5.28
CA LYS A 103 24.78 19.68 -4.81
C LYS A 103 25.39 20.90 -5.50
N GLN A 104 25.24 22.09 -4.91
CA GLN A 104 26.12 23.21 -5.24
C GLN A 104 27.52 22.84 -4.76
N LYS A 105 28.26 22.12 -5.60
CA LYS A 105 29.72 22.13 -5.54
C LYS A 105 30.10 23.48 -6.13
N GLY A 106 30.49 24.42 -5.27
CA GLY A 106 30.72 25.80 -5.68
C GLY A 106 31.65 25.92 -6.88
N ARG A 107 31.27 26.79 -7.82
CA ARG A 107 32.13 27.79 -8.52
C ARG A 107 31.32 28.52 -9.61
N ARG A 108 31.21 29.84 -9.43
CA ARG A 108 31.05 30.92 -10.43
C ARG A 108 30.30 30.65 -11.75
N GLY A 109 29.23 31.41 -11.95
CA GLY A 109 29.02 32.18 -13.19
C GLY A 109 27.99 31.65 -14.20
N TYR A 110 27.22 32.61 -14.73
CA TYR A 110 26.28 32.58 -15.86
C TYR A 110 24.79 32.26 -15.57
N LEU A 111 23.97 33.29 -15.82
CA LEU A 111 22.52 33.27 -15.95
C LEU A 111 22.14 32.49 -17.22
N TYR A 112 21.51 31.33 -17.05
CA TYR A 112 20.59 30.76 -18.03
C TYR A 112 19.23 30.63 -17.37
N ARG A 113 18.27 31.44 -17.85
CA ARG A 113 16.84 31.24 -17.59
C ARG A 113 16.38 30.14 -18.52
N GLU A 114 16.50 28.91 -18.07
CA GLU A 114 15.96 27.76 -18.77
C GLU A 114 14.44 27.74 -18.54
N ASN A 115 13.66 27.90 -19.61
CA ASN A 115 12.23 27.56 -19.62
C ASN A 115 12.10 26.04 -19.48
N SER A 116 12.32 25.52 -18.27
CA SER A 116 12.12 24.12 -17.94
C SER A 116 10.80 23.98 -17.21
N GLN A 117 9.87 23.28 -17.87
CA GLN A 117 8.72 22.64 -17.21
C GLN A 117 9.13 22.07 -15.84
N PRO A 118 8.30 22.20 -14.79
CA PRO A 118 8.69 21.80 -13.44
C PRO A 118 9.04 20.30 -13.41
N LYS A 119 10.33 19.98 -13.25
CA LYS A 119 10.88 18.61 -13.18
C LYS A 119 10.17 17.73 -12.14
N SER A 120 9.52 18.32 -11.14
CA SER A 120 8.70 17.61 -10.16
C SER A 120 7.49 16.90 -10.78
N VAL A 121 6.84 17.49 -11.78
CA VAL A 121 5.64 16.91 -12.41
C VAL A 121 6.01 15.64 -13.20
N ASP A 122 7.12 15.66 -13.94
CA ASP A 122 7.60 14.49 -14.70
C ASP A 122 8.05 13.32 -13.80
N VAL A 123 8.57 13.61 -12.60
CA VAL A 123 8.89 12.56 -11.62
C VAL A 123 7.61 11.93 -11.06
N LEU A 124 6.59 12.73 -10.75
CA LEU A 124 5.33 12.25 -10.18
C LEU A 124 4.53 11.39 -11.17
N THR A 125 4.51 11.76 -12.46
CA THR A 125 3.83 10.99 -13.51
C THR A 125 4.43 9.59 -13.71
N LYS A 126 5.72 9.41 -13.38
CA LYS A 126 6.43 8.11 -13.46
C LYS A 126 6.19 7.20 -12.26
N LEU A 127 5.67 7.70 -11.14
CA LEU A 127 5.45 6.87 -9.94
C LEU A 127 4.30 5.87 -10.14
N PRO A 128 4.35 4.69 -9.49
CA PRO A 128 3.22 3.76 -9.47
C PRO A 128 1.94 4.42 -8.94
N ILE A 129 0.78 4.03 -9.48
CA ILE A 129 -0.50 4.64 -9.12
C ILE A 129 -0.81 4.46 -7.63
N GLU A 130 -0.40 3.33 -7.06
CA GLU A 130 -0.57 3.00 -5.66
C GLU A 130 0.26 3.91 -4.73
N CYS A 131 1.41 4.40 -5.19
CA CYS A 131 2.22 5.35 -4.44
C CYS A 131 1.52 6.72 -4.37
N LEU A 132 0.96 7.19 -5.50
CA LEU A 132 0.19 8.44 -5.55
C LEU A 132 -1.04 8.36 -4.65
N PHE A 133 -1.76 7.23 -4.71
CA PHE A 133 -2.91 6.97 -3.86
C PHE A 133 -2.54 6.97 -2.37
N SER A 134 -1.49 6.25 -1.98
CA SER A 134 -1.02 6.21 -0.59
C SER A 134 -0.57 7.60 -0.11
N ARG A 135 0.02 8.41 -0.99
CA ARG A 135 0.38 9.80 -0.67
C ARG A 135 -0.84 10.68 -0.39
N LEU A 136 -1.87 10.61 -1.24
CA LEU A 136 -3.13 11.36 -1.05
C LEU A 136 -3.76 11.01 0.30
N HIS A 137 -3.84 9.71 0.63
CA HIS A 137 -4.37 9.27 1.92
C HIS A 137 -3.51 9.73 3.10
N GLY A 138 -2.17 9.75 2.96
CA GLY A 138 -1.29 10.28 4.00
C GLY A 138 -1.50 11.78 4.25
N MET A 139 -1.80 12.56 3.22
CA MET A 139 -2.14 13.98 3.35
C MET A 139 -3.45 14.17 4.10
N LEU A 140 -4.49 13.39 3.74
CA LEU A 140 -5.79 13.44 4.40
C LEU A 140 -5.74 12.96 5.85
N PHE A 141 -4.91 11.94 6.13
CA PHE A 141 -4.73 11.38 7.46
C PHE A 141 -4.00 12.35 8.39
N THR A 142 -2.84 12.86 7.96
CA THR A 142 -1.96 13.71 8.80
C THR A 142 -2.37 15.19 8.79
N LYS A 143 -3.18 15.61 7.82
CA LYS A 143 -3.48 17.02 7.50
C LYS A 143 -2.25 17.83 7.11
N ILE A 144 -1.19 17.17 6.65
CA ILE A 144 0.07 17.81 6.26
C ILE A 144 0.29 17.76 4.74
N GLY A 145 0.64 18.91 4.17
CA GLY A 145 1.00 19.06 2.75
C GLY A 145 -0.19 19.32 1.83
N LEU A 146 -1.34 19.70 2.38
CA LEU A 146 -2.60 19.86 1.65
C LEU A 146 -2.53 20.88 0.49
N GLU A 147 -1.57 21.81 0.53
CA GLU A 147 -1.30 22.76 -0.56
C GLU A 147 -0.96 22.07 -1.90
N ASN A 148 -0.46 20.83 -1.84
CA ASN A 148 -0.11 20.04 -3.03
C ASN A 148 -1.17 18.99 -3.39
N PHE A 149 -2.29 18.91 -2.65
CA PHE A 149 -3.25 17.80 -2.75
C PHE A 149 -3.92 17.75 -4.11
N GLU A 150 -4.45 18.88 -4.58
CA GLU A 150 -5.17 18.96 -5.86
C GLU A 150 -4.28 18.56 -7.04
N ASN A 151 -3.01 18.98 -7.04
CA ASN A 151 -2.07 18.63 -8.09
C ASN A 151 -1.79 17.11 -8.12
N ILE A 152 -1.55 16.49 -6.96
CA ILE A 152 -1.33 15.04 -6.87
C ILE A 152 -2.60 14.28 -7.25
N LEU A 153 -3.77 14.77 -6.84
CA LEU A 153 -5.06 14.17 -7.17
C LEU A 153 -5.30 14.20 -8.68
N LYS A 154 -5.03 15.33 -9.33
CA LYS A 154 -5.14 15.47 -10.79
C LYS A 154 -4.26 14.44 -11.51
N ILE A 155 -2.98 14.33 -11.13
CA ILE A 155 -2.05 13.35 -11.71
C ILE A 155 -2.54 11.91 -11.47
N PHE A 156 -3.02 11.61 -10.26
CA PHE A 156 -3.57 10.31 -9.93
C PHE A 156 -4.77 9.96 -10.81
N LEU A 157 -5.75 10.87 -10.95
CA LEU A 157 -6.95 10.66 -11.76
C LEU A 157 -6.61 10.53 -13.25
N GLU A 158 -5.71 11.35 -13.78
CA GLU A 158 -5.22 11.22 -15.16
C GLU A 158 -4.57 9.85 -15.41
N LYS A 159 -3.82 9.31 -14.43
CA LYS A 159 -3.26 7.96 -14.51
C LYS A 159 -4.33 6.88 -14.36
N LEU A 160 -5.28 7.06 -13.46
CA LEU A 160 -6.37 6.12 -13.21
C LEU A 160 -7.24 5.95 -14.46
N ASN A 161 -7.61 7.04 -15.12
CA ASN A 161 -8.40 7.00 -16.36
C ASN A 161 -7.66 6.33 -17.51
N LYS A 162 -6.33 6.44 -17.57
CA LYS A 162 -5.50 5.74 -18.56
C LYS A 162 -5.23 4.29 -18.19
N TRP A 163 -5.62 3.87 -16.99
CA TRP A 163 -5.42 2.52 -16.50
C TRP A 163 -6.52 1.55 -16.97
N GLU A 164 -7.33 1.95 -17.95
CA GLU A 164 -8.31 1.09 -18.59
C GLU A 164 -7.63 -0.01 -19.45
N ASN A 165 -7.76 -1.25 -18.96
CA ASN A 165 -7.72 -2.56 -19.62
C ASN A 165 -6.76 -2.79 -20.82
N PRO A 166 -5.60 -3.46 -20.63
CA PRO A 166 -5.21 -4.50 -21.58
C PRO A 166 -6.09 -5.72 -21.28
N CYS A 167 -7.27 -5.78 -21.87
CA CYS A 167 -8.04 -7.03 -21.95
C CYS A 167 -7.22 -8.00 -22.83
N SER A 168 -6.22 -8.64 -22.24
CA SER A 168 -5.55 -9.81 -22.79
C SER A 168 -6.13 -11.02 -22.08
N ILE A 169 -6.50 -12.03 -22.88
CA ILE A 169 -7.14 -13.31 -22.56
C ILE A 169 -6.27 -14.11 -21.56
N ASP A 170 -6.19 -13.64 -20.32
CA ASP A 170 -5.56 -14.32 -19.20
C ASP A 170 -6.27 -13.84 -17.91
N ASP A 171 -7.12 -14.70 -17.37
CA ASP A 171 -7.93 -14.51 -16.15
C ASP A 171 -7.10 -14.01 -14.95
N SER A 172 -5.79 -14.28 -14.95
CA SER A 172 -4.88 -13.84 -13.88
C SER A 172 -4.69 -12.32 -13.83
N ASN A 173 -4.75 -11.63 -14.97
CA ASN A 173 -4.61 -10.18 -15.05
C ASN A 173 -5.93 -9.46 -14.72
N GLU A 174 -7.07 -10.04 -15.07
CA GLU A 174 -8.39 -9.48 -14.76
C GLU A 174 -8.62 -9.40 -13.24
N THR A 175 -8.25 -10.47 -12.55
CA THR A 175 -8.35 -10.55 -11.08
C THR A 175 -7.50 -9.48 -10.39
N ARG A 176 -6.36 -9.11 -10.98
CA ARG A 176 -5.36 -8.25 -10.34
C ARG A 176 -5.76 -6.78 -10.29
N TRP A 177 -6.36 -6.24 -11.36
CA TRP A 177 -6.81 -4.85 -11.34
C TRP A 177 -8.03 -4.71 -10.43
N LEU A 178 -9.02 -5.60 -10.53
CA LEU A 178 -10.20 -5.61 -9.68
C LEU A 178 -9.83 -5.68 -8.19
N GLU A 179 -8.89 -6.56 -7.82
CA GLU A 179 -8.36 -6.64 -6.45
C GLU A 179 -7.79 -5.29 -5.99
N THR A 180 -7.14 -4.55 -6.89
CA THR A 180 -6.54 -3.26 -6.56
C THR A 180 -7.59 -2.16 -6.40
N TYR A 181 -8.58 -2.08 -7.28
CA TYR A 181 -9.71 -1.14 -7.15
C TYR A 181 -10.51 -1.39 -5.87
N LEU A 182 -10.78 -2.66 -5.54
CA LEU A 182 -11.49 -3.00 -4.30
C LEU A 182 -10.70 -2.57 -3.06
N LYS A 183 -9.36 -2.73 -3.07
CA LYS A 183 -8.50 -2.21 -1.98
C LYS A 183 -8.56 -0.68 -1.88
N MET A 184 -8.51 0.03 -3.00
CA MET A 184 -8.67 1.49 -3.02
C MET A 184 -10.01 1.91 -2.45
N ALA A 185 -11.11 1.26 -2.85
CA ALA A 185 -12.45 1.53 -2.34
C ALA A 185 -12.53 1.33 -0.80
N VAL A 186 -11.95 0.25 -0.28
CA VAL A 186 -11.88 0.01 1.17
C VAL A 186 -11.09 1.12 1.89
N ILE A 187 -9.98 1.57 1.32
CA ILE A 187 -9.15 2.63 1.92
C ILE A 187 -9.90 3.98 1.88
N ASN A 188 -10.60 4.29 0.79
CA ASN A 188 -11.48 5.46 0.68
C ASN A 188 -12.54 5.45 1.77
N LEU A 189 -13.27 4.34 1.92
CA LEU A 189 -14.28 4.17 2.98
C LEU A 189 -13.65 4.36 4.36
N SER A 190 -12.51 3.73 4.62
CA SER A 190 -11.81 3.86 5.90
C SER A 190 -11.40 5.31 6.19
N SER A 191 -11.05 6.09 5.17
CA SER A 191 -10.72 7.52 5.33
C SER A 191 -11.93 8.38 5.68
N LEU A 192 -13.13 8.04 5.19
CA LEU A 192 -14.37 8.72 5.55
C LEU A 192 -14.73 8.52 7.04
N TYR A 193 -14.41 7.34 7.58
CA TYR A 193 -14.53 7.05 9.01
C TYR A 193 -13.25 7.40 9.81
N ASN A 194 -12.49 8.39 9.33
CA ASN A 194 -11.27 8.91 9.98
C ASN A 194 -10.26 7.83 10.44
N TYR A 195 -10.18 6.74 9.67
CA TYR A 195 -9.28 5.60 9.92
C TYR A 195 -9.44 5.05 11.35
N GLY A 196 -10.70 4.84 11.78
CA GLY A 196 -11.01 4.25 13.07
C GLY A 196 -10.70 5.15 14.27
N SER A 197 -10.67 6.47 14.09
CA SER A 197 -10.67 7.38 15.24
C SER A 197 -12.00 7.29 15.97
N LYS A 198 -11.94 7.14 17.28
CA LYS A 198 -13.07 7.45 18.16
C LYS A 198 -12.98 8.95 18.40
N GLU A 199 -13.59 9.75 17.54
CA GLU A 199 -13.91 11.13 17.93
C GLU A 199 -14.85 11.12 19.14
#